data_AF-A0A1W9ZU86-F1
#
_entry.id   AF-A0A1W9ZU86-F1
#
_cell.length_a   1.000
_cell.length_b   1.000
_cell.length_c   1.000
_cell.angle_alpha   90.00
_cell.angle_beta   90.00
_cell.angle_gamma   90.00
#
_symmetry.space_group_name_H-M   'P 1'
#
loop_
_entity.id
_entity.type
_entity.pdbx_description
1 polymer ?
#
loop_
_entity_poly.entity_id
_entity_poly.type
_entity_poly.pdbx_seq_one_letter_code
_entity_poly.pdbx_strand_id
1 'polypeptide(L)' 'MGKKLSLDQAAEELGASKRTVRRMISSGKLRAYRVGDSSLVRIDRDDLAAVLQPVVPNGKY' A
#
# COMPACT_ATOMS: atom_id res chain seq x y z
N MET A 1 -1.88 -12.80 -12.01
CA MET A 1 -0.85 -12.71 -10.95
C MET A 1 -0.30 -11.29 -11.01
N GLY A 2 -0.69 -10.46 -10.04
CA GLY A 2 -0.39 -9.02 -10.06
C GLY A 2 1.10 -8.70 -9.96
N LYS A 3 1.49 -7.54 -10.46
CA LYS A 3 2.87 -7.04 -10.37
C LYS A 3 3.22 -6.84 -8.88
N LYS A 4 4.30 -7.50 -8.42
CA LYS A 4 4.83 -7.35 -7.06
C LYS A 4 5.69 -6.09 -6.97
N LEU A 5 5.15 -5.04 -6.37
CA LEU A 5 5.82 -3.76 -6.19
C LEU A 5 6.70 -3.78 -4.94
N SER A 6 7.80 -3.03 -5.01
CA SER A 6 8.60 -2.73 -3.81
C SER A 6 7.88 -1.69 -2.95
N LEU A 7 8.36 -1.51 -1.71
CA LEU A 7 7.83 -0.47 -0.83
C LEU A 7 7.97 0.95 -1.44
N ASP A 8 9.06 1.21 -2.17
CA ASP A 8 9.30 2.49 -2.84
C ASP A 8 8.28 2.69 -3.97
N GLN A 9 8.13 1.70 -4.85
CA GLN A 9 7.18 1.78 -5.96
C GLN A 9 5.73 1.91 -5.47
N ALA A 10 5.38 1.23 -4.38
CA ALA A 10 4.07 1.35 -3.76
C ALA A 10 3.82 2.77 -3.21
N ALA A 11 4.85 3.39 -2.64
CA ALA A 11 4.77 4.75 -2.14
C ALA A 11 4.61 5.75 -3.29
N GLU A 12 5.35 5.56 -4.39
CA GLU A 12 5.23 6.38 -5.60
C GLU A 12 3.84 6.26 -6.24
N GLU A 13 3.31 5.04 -6.43
CA GLU A 13 1.98 4.82 -7.03
C GLU A 13 0.86 5.43 -6.18
N LEU A 14 0.98 5.43 -4.86
CA LEU A 14 0.01 6.06 -3.95
C LEU A 14 0.22 7.57 -3.80
N GLY A 15 1.32 8.14 -4.29
CA GLY A 15 1.72 9.50 -3.96
C GLY A 15 1.91 9.72 -2.45
N ALA A 16 2.26 8.67 -1.70
CA ALA A 16 2.34 8.68 -0.25
C ALA A 16 3.77 8.45 0.24
N SER A 17 4.07 8.81 1.49
CA SER A 17 5.38 8.49 2.06
C SER A 17 5.53 6.99 2.34
N LYS A 18 6.76 6.47 2.24
CA LYS A 18 7.10 5.09 2.68
C LYS A 18 6.63 4.78 4.10
N ARG A 19 6.66 5.78 4.99
CA ARG A 19 6.19 5.65 6.38
C ARG A 19 4.68 5.42 6.42
N THR A 20 3.92 6.11 5.57
CA THR A 20 2.47 5.91 5.43
C THR A 20 2.17 4.48 4.97
N VAL A 21 2.87 4.00 3.93
CA VAL A 21 2.71 2.63 3.43
C VAL A 21 3.03 1.59 4.51
N ARG A 22 4.15 1.75 5.23
CA ARG A 22 4.49 0.88 6.38
C ARG A 22 3.43 0.90 7.47
N ARG A 23 2.83 2.06 7.75
CA ARG A 23 1.73 2.18 8.73
C ARG A 23 0.50 1.43 8.25
N MET A 24 0.16 1.48 6.96
CA MET A 24 -0.96 0.71 6.40
C MET A 24 -0.72 -0.80 6.54
N ILE A 25 0.51 -1.27 6.28
CA ILE A 25 0.88 -2.68 6.46
C ILE A 25 0.78 -3.07 7.93
N SER A 26 1.38 -2.28 8.83
CA SER A 26 1.37 -2.56 10.27
C SER A 26 -0.03 -2.51 10.90
N SER A 27 -0.95 -1.75 10.31
CA SER A 27 -2.35 -1.69 10.74
C SER A 27 -3.23 -2.76 10.10
N GLY A 28 -2.67 -3.62 9.24
CA GLY A 28 -3.40 -4.67 8.52
C GLY A 28 -4.27 -4.17 7.37
N LYS A 29 -4.21 -2.88 7.03
CA LYS A 29 -5.01 -2.29 5.93
C LYS A 29 -4.44 -2.58 4.55
N LEU A 30 -3.14 -2.84 4.45
CA LEU A 30 -2.48 -3.19 3.20
C LEU A 30 -1.74 -4.51 3.37
N ARG A 31 -2.04 -5.47 2.50
CA ARG A 31 -1.39 -6.77 2.53
C ARG A 31 0.00 -6.68 1.91
N ALA A 32 0.98 -7.24 2.61
CA ALA A 32 2.36 -7.26 2.16
C ALA A 32 2.99 -8.62 2.43
N TYR A 33 3.95 -8.99 1.59
CA TYR A 33 4.61 -10.28 1.58
C TYR A 33 6.09 -10.08 1.81
N ARG A 34 6.69 -10.90 2.67
CA ARG A 34 8.14 -10.93 2.86
C ARG A 34 8.78 -11.88 1.85
N VAL A 35 9.90 -11.48 1.27
CA VAL A 35 10.67 -12.33 0.35
C VAL A 35 11.74 -13.06 1.14
N GLY A 36 11.51 -14.35 1.41
CA GLY A 36 12.41 -15.20 2.18
C GLY A 36 12.66 -14.68 3.60
N ASP A 37 13.88 -14.86 4.09
CA ASP A 37 14.33 -14.38 5.41
C ASP A 37 14.77 -12.90 5.41
N SER A 38 14.65 -12.22 4.28
CA SER A 38 15.11 -10.83 4.13
C SER A 38 14.10 -9.82 4.67
N SER A 39 14.57 -8.62 4.98
CA SER A 39 13.73 -7.44 5.28
C SER A 39 13.00 -6.86 4.05
N LEU A 40 13.07 -7.55 2.91
CA LEU A 40 12.45 -7.15 1.66
C LEU A 40 10.95 -7.43 1.69
N VAL A 41 10.18 -6.37 1.56
CA VAL A 41 8.71 -6.41 1.53
C VAL A 41 8.24 -6.16 0.10
N ARG A 42 7.30 -7.00 -0.35
CA ARG A 42 6.62 -6.89 -1.64
C ARG A 42 5.13 -6.72 -1.44
N ILE A 43 4.53 -5.86 -2.24
CA ILE A 43 3.11 -5.51 -2.17
C ILE A 43 2.50 -5.87 -3.51
N ASP A 44 1.33 -6.48 -3.52
CA ASP A 44 0.59 -6.67 -4.78
C ASP A 44 -0.03 -5.36 -5.22
N ARG A 45 0.06 -5.08 -6.53
CA ARG A 45 -0.57 -3.91 -7.11
C ARG A 45 -2.10 -3.91 -6.94
N ASP A 46 -2.72 -5.09 -7.00
CA ASP A 46 -4.17 -5.23 -6.80
C ASP A 46 -4.59 -4.88 -5.36
N ASP A 47 -3.82 -5.33 -4.36
CA ASP A 47 -4.05 -4.96 -2.95
C ASP A 47 -3.90 -3.44 -2.76
N LEU A 48 -2.92 -2.82 -3.43
CA LEU A 48 -2.71 -1.37 -3.44
C LEU A 48 -3.92 -0.59 -3.96
N ALA A 49 -4.48 -1.03 -5.10
CA ALA A 49 -5.67 -0.42 -5.68
C ALA A 49 -6.90 -0.60 -4.78
N ALA A 50 -7.00 -1.74 -4.07
CA ALA A 50 -8.10 -2.00 -3.14
C ALA A 50 -8.11 -1.08 -1.91
N VAL A 51 -6.97 -0.49 -1.52
CA VAL A 51 -6.90 0.46 -0.39
C VAL A 51 -7.34 1.87 -0.79
N LEU A 52 -7.36 2.19 -2.09
CA LEU A 52 -7.83 3.48 -2.58
C LEU A 52 -9.35 3.56 -2.41
N GLN A 53 -9.78 4.38 -1.46
CA GLN A 53 -11.19 4.65 -1.25
C GLN A 53 -11.52 6.05 -1.77
N PRO A 54 -12.65 6.23 -2.49
CA PRO A 54 -13.09 7.54 -2.92
C PRO A 54 -13.40 8.40 -1.69
N VAL A 55 -12.83 9.60 -1.66
CA VAL A 55 -13.22 10.61 -0.67
C VAL A 55 -14.54 11.21 -1.15
N VAL A 56 -15.66 10.70 -0.64
CA VAL A 56 -16.96 11.34 -0.87
C VAL A 56 -17.05 12.59 0.00
N PRO A 57 -17.20 13.79 -0.58
CA PRO A 57 -17.42 14.99 0.22
C PRO A 57 -18.79 14.85 0.89
N ASN A 58 -18.77 14.55 2.19
CA ASN A 58 -19.99 14.55 2.98
C ASN A 58 -20.34 16.03 3.15
N GLY A 59 -21.32 16.51 2.39
CA GLY A 59 -21.68 17.92 2.24
C GLY A 59 -22.07 18.62 3.54
N LYS A 60 -21.08 18.93 4.37
CA LYS A 60 -21.13 19.93 5.42
C LYS A 60 -20.17 21.04 5.02
N TYR A 61 -20.65 21.90 4.13
CA TYR A 61 -20.18 23.28 4.01
C TYR A 61 -21.17 24.16 4.76
#